data_AF-A0A6B3NYL0-F1
#
_entry.id   AF-A0A6B3NYL0-F1
#
_cell.length_a   1.000
_cell.length_b   1.000
_cell.length_c   1.000
_cell.angle_alpha   90.00
_cell.angle_beta   90.00
_cell.angle_gamma   90.00
#
_symmetry.space_group_name_H-M   'P 1'
#
loop_
_entity.id
_entity.type
_entity.pdbx_description
1 polymer ?
#
loop_
_entity_poly.entity_id
_entity_poly.type
_entity_poly.pdbx_seq_one_letter_code
_entity_poly.pdbx_strand_id
1 'polypeptide(L)'
;MVRKRRPRRPRKPRIEIEKIESTDPWKPKSTCPDNSEDLEILATDLILDLPGYVNREIQRDRQSNEDYLERNIVIAGRPEFEPLPIDDMPFFQEDINQIFLTTLERQYRDSQVVELQKFHWLFLRKSQRQWELVNMFSIEESLLGNLPPQPEDSSNGVFARGIRVWLQGCYFGDRGQETGVKSQNEE
;
A
#
# COMPACT_ATOMS: atom_id res chain seq x y z
N MET A 1 -35.40 17.46 -56.27
CA MET A 1 -35.00 17.11 -54.89
C MET A 1 -33.78 17.93 -54.49
N VAL A 2 -33.94 18.96 -53.66
CA VAL A 2 -32.84 19.85 -53.24
C VAL A 2 -32.34 19.39 -51.85
N ARG A 3 -31.09 18.96 -51.76
CA ARG A 3 -30.46 18.55 -50.50
C ARG A 3 -30.12 19.78 -49.64
N LYS A 4 -30.82 19.96 -48.51
CA LYS A 4 -30.49 20.98 -47.50
C LYS A 4 -29.13 20.65 -46.86
N ARG A 5 -28.17 21.57 -46.96
CA ARG A 5 -26.87 21.48 -46.25
C ARG A 5 -27.09 21.83 -44.77
N ARG A 6 -26.61 20.98 -43.86
CA ARG A 6 -26.63 21.25 -42.42
C ARG A 6 -25.65 22.39 -42.07
N PRO A 7 -25.97 23.26 -41.10
CA PRO A 7 -25.07 24.32 -40.67
C PRO A 7 -23.86 23.74 -39.92
N ARG A 8 -22.67 24.31 -40.16
CA ARG A 8 -21.44 23.95 -39.46
C ARG A 8 -21.53 24.47 -38.02
N ARG A 9 -21.31 23.58 -37.03
CA ARG A 9 -21.18 23.98 -35.63
C ARG A 9 -19.93 24.87 -35.46
N PRO A 10 -20.00 25.94 -34.64
CA PRO A 10 -18.83 26.73 -34.31
C PRO A 10 -17.81 25.87 -33.55
N ARG A 11 -16.52 26.02 -33.89
CA ARG A 11 -15.43 25.38 -33.17
C ARG A 11 -15.35 26.00 -31.76
N LYS A 12 -15.40 25.16 -30.73
CA LYS A 12 -15.10 25.61 -29.35
C LYS A 12 -13.69 26.22 -29.34
N PRO A 13 -13.49 27.36 -28.64
CA PRO A 13 -12.16 27.92 -28.48
C PRO A 13 -11.27 26.91 -27.75
N ARG A 14 -10.02 26.82 -28.20
CA ARG A 14 -8.95 26.04 -27.59
C ARG A 14 -8.62 26.73 -26.26
N ILE A 15 -9.00 26.12 -25.16
CA ILE A 15 -8.52 26.55 -23.84
C ILE A 15 -7.02 26.26 -23.86
N GLU A 16 -6.21 27.33 -23.85
CA GLU A 16 -4.79 27.22 -23.55
C GLU A 16 -4.69 26.76 -22.10
N ILE A 17 -4.37 25.49 -21.92
CA ILE A 17 -4.03 24.95 -20.62
C ILE A 17 -2.67 25.58 -20.29
N GLU A 18 -2.69 26.67 -19.53
CA GLU A 18 -1.51 27.15 -18.84
C GLU A 18 -0.92 25.96 -18.09
N LYS A 19 0.38 25.77 -18.29
CA LYS A 19 1.17 24.70 -17.68
C LYS A 19 1.13 24.93 -16.18
N ILE A 20 0.17 24.32 -15.50
CA ILE A 20 0.18 24.17 -14.05
C ILE A 20 1.38 23.27 -13.79
N GLU A 21 2.49 23.89 -13.41
CA GLU A 21 3.65 23.21 -12.87
C GLU A 21 3.16 22.50 -11.60
N SER A 22 2.89 21.21 -11.76
CA SER A 22 2.53 20.32 -10.66
C SER A 22 3.73 20.29 -9.72
N THR A 23 3.67 21.11 -8.67
CA THR A 23 4.44 20.94 -7.44
C THR A 23 3.78 19.83 -6.63
N ASP A 24 3.59 18.66 -7.23
CA ASP A 24 3.36 17.46 -6.43
C ASP A 24 4.76 16.93 -6.13
N PRO A 25 5.23 17.02 -4.87
CA PRO A 25 6.50 16.44 -4.50
C PRO A 25 6.29 14.93 -4.63
N TRP A 26 6.65 14.39 -5.80
CA TRP A 26 6.81 12.97 -6.03
C TRP A 26 7.55 12.44 -4.81
N LYS A 27 6.81 11.76 -3.92
CA LYS A 27 7.39 11.16 -2.72
C LYS A 27 8.58 10.36 -3.24
N PRO A 28 9.82 10.69 -2.84
CA PRO A 28 10.97 9.95 -3.33
C PRO A 28 10.67 8.47 -3.09
N LYS A 29 11.04 7.62 -4.06
CA LYS A 29 11.01 6.16 -3.86
C LYS A 29 11.53 5.91 -2.45
N SER A 30 10.75 5.27 -1.61
CA SER A 30 11.02 5.13 -0.19
C SER A 30 12.43 4.56 0.00
N THR A 31 13.40 5.45 0.18
CA THR A 31 14.74 5.08 0.59
C THR A 31 14.59 4.59 2.02
N CYS A 32 15.14 3.42 2.33
CA CYS A 32 15.10 2.93 3.69
C CYS A 32 15.63 4.00 4.65
N PRO A 33 14.97 4.20 5.81
CA PRO A 33 15.49 5.14 6.80
C PRO A 33 16.92 4.78 7.19
N ASP A 34 17.72 5.80 7.49
CA ASP A 34 19.13 5.66 7.90
C ASP A 34 19.30 4.69 9.09
N ASN A 35 18.25 4.53 9.91
CA ASN A 35 18.18 3.61 11.05
C ASN A 35 17.12 2.51 10.87
N SER A 36 16.98 1.96 9.66
CA SER A 36 16.07 0.83 9.36
C SER A 36 16.39 -0.47 10.13
N GLU A 37 17.47 -0.48 10.92
CA GLU A 37 17.76 -1.50 11.91
C GLU A 37 16.83 -1.49 13.12
N ASP A 38 16.29 -0.32 13.46
CA ASP A 38 15.32 -0.10 14.52
C ASP A 38 13.91 -0.41 13.99
N LEU A 39 13.20 -1.28 14.69
CA LEU A 39 11.88 -1.73 14.28
C LEU A 39 10.84 -0.60 14.32
N GLU A 40 10.93 0.30 15.29
CA GLU A 40 9.95 1.38 15.46
C GLU A 40 10.09 2.40 14.34
N ILE A 41 11.32 2.74 13.97
CA ILE A 41 11.63 3.64 12.86
C ILE A 41 11.14 3.02 11.54
N LEU A 42 11.47 1.75 11.29
CA LEU A 42 11.00 1.02 10.12
C LEU A 42 9.47 0.99 10.04
N ALA A 43 8.80 0.64 11.13
CA ALA A 43 7.34 0.53 11.18
C ALA A 43 6.67 1.89 10.97
N THR A 44 7.24 2.96 11.52
CA THR A 44 6.74 4.33 11.35
C THR A 44 6.81 4.78 9.88
N ASP A 45 7.89 4.44 9.17
CA ASP A 45 8.00 4.75 7.75
C ASP A 45 7.09 3.86 6.90
N LEU A 46 6.99 2.57 7.24
CA LEU A 46 6.09 1.62 6.60
C LEU A 46 4.65 2.14 6.60
N ILE A 47 4.12 2.57 7.75
CA ILE A 47 2.71 3.00 7.83
C ILE A 47 2.40 4.23 6.96
N LEU A 48 3.37 5.11 6.74
CA LEU A 48 3.20 6.31 5.92
C LEU A 48 3.10 5.99 4.42
N ASP A 49 3.67 4.87 4.00
CA ASP A 49 3.65 4.40 2.61
C ASP A 49 2.65 3.28 2.37
N LEU A 50 2.21 2.60 3.43
CA LEU A 50 1.40 1.39 3.37
C LEU A 50 0.15 1.54 2.49
N PRO A 51 -0.66 2.61 2.59
CA PRO A 51 -1.82 2.77 1.70
C PRO A 51 -1.43 2.74 0.22
N GLY A 52 -0.32 3.37 -0.17
CA GLY A 52 0.15 3.40 -1.56
C GLY A 52 0.58 2.03 -2.08
N TYR A 53 1.33 1.28 -1.28
CA TYR A 53 1.80 -0.06 -1.66
C TYR A 53 0.66 -1.08 -1.67
N VAL A 54 -0.22 -1.06 -0.66
CA VAL A 54 -1.36 -1.99 -0.60
C VAL A 54 -2.40 -1.68 -1.68
N ASN A 55 -2.71 -0.40 -1.95
CA ASN A 55 -3.64 -0.05 -3.03
C ASN A 55 -3.13 -0.51 -4.40
N ARG A 56 -1.83 -0.49 -4.64
CA ARG A 56 -1.23 -1.05 -5.86
C ARG A 56 -1.50 -2.55 -5.98
N GLU A 57 -1.32 -3.30 -4.90
CA GLU A 57 -1.59 -4.75 -4.88
C GLU A 57 -3.08 -5.06 -5.01
N ILE A 58 -3.95 -4.25 -4.40
CA ILE A 58 -5.40 -4.34 -4.56
C ILE A 58 -5.80 -4.14 -6.03
N GLN A 59 -5.19 -3.18 -6.75
CA GLN A 59 -5.46 -2.98 -8.18
C GLN A 59 -4.90 -4.09 -9.07
N ARG A 60 -3.77 -4.71 -8.68
CA ARG A 60 -3.24 -5.89 -9.38
C ARG A 60 -4.18 -7.09 -9.23
N ASP A 61 -4.68 -7.31 -8.02
CA ASP A 61 -5.62 -8.39 -7.69
C ASP A 61 -6.95 -8.27 -8.47
N ARG A 62 -7.43 -7.02 -8.67
CA ARG A 62 -8.60 -6.71 -9.52
C ARG A 62 -8.48 -7.27 -10.93
N GLN A 63 -7.31 -7.12 -11.55
CA GLN A 63 -7.13 -7.53 -12.95
C GLN A 63 -7.29 -9.03 -13.14
N SER A 64 -7.13 -9.81 -12.06
CA SER A 64 -7.23 -11.27 -12.06
C SER A 64 -8.56 -11.83 -11.56
N ASN A 65 -9.51 -11.00 -11.10
CA ASN A 65 -10.73 -11.48 -10.43
C ASN A 65 -12.00 -10.76 -10.92
N GLU A 66 -12.97 -11.51 -11.45
CA GLU A 66 -14.26 -10.97 -11.93
C GLU A 66 -15.21 -10.57 -10.78
N ASP A 67 -15.13 -11.24 -9.62
CA ASP A 67 -15.92 -10.93 -8.40
C ASP A 67 -15.21 -9.89 -7.50
N TYR A 68 -14.47 -8.98 -8.10
CA TYR A 68 -13.65 -8.02 -7.38
C TYR A 68 -14.49 -6.95 -6.66
N LEU A 69 -14.38 -6.93 -5.34
CA LEU A 69 -14.88 -5.83 -4.51
C LEU A 69 -13.97 -4.61 -4.64
N GLU A 70 -14.49 -3.53 -5.21
CA GLU A 70 -13.78 -2.25 -5.27
C GLU A 70 -13.52 -1.72 -3.87
N ARG A 71 -12.24 -1.57 -3.53
CA ARG A 71 -11.79 -1.13 -2.21
C ARG A 71 -10.47 -0.39 -2.27
N ASN A 72 -10.21 0.45 -1.28
CA ASN A 72 -8.93 1.11 -1.11
C ASN A 72 -8.63 1.35 0.37
N ILE A 73 -7.35 1.26 0.73
CA ILE A 73 -6.86 1.67 2.04
C ILE A 73 -6.73 3.18 2.02
N VAL A 74 -7.35 3.82 3.00
CA VAL A 74 -7.37 5.27 3.15
C VAL A 74 -6.19 5.71 4.02
N ILE A 75 -6.03 5.06 5.18
CA ILE A 75 -5.01 5.40 6.16
C ILE A 75 -4.59 4.17 6.97
N ALA A 76 -3.35 4.18 7.44
CA ALA A 76 -2.84 3.27 8.46
C ALA A 76 -2.64 4.04 9.77
N GLY A 77 -3.05 3.43 10.87
CA GLY A 77 -2.90 3.94 12.23
C GLY A 77 -1.47 3.81 12.74
N ARG A 78 -1.26 4.30 13.97
CA ARG A 78 0.02 4.20 14.67
C ARG A 78 0.36 2.72 14.95
N PRO A 79 1.62 2.29 14.75
CA PRO A 79 2.03 0.95 15.13
C PRO A 79 2.13 0.79 16.65
N GLU A 80 1.76 -0.39 17.12
CA GLU A 80 1.93 -0.83 18.52
C GLU A 80 2.84 -2.07 18.55
N PHE A 81 3.76 -2.11 19.52
CA PHE A 81 4.80 -3.13 19.62
C PHE A 81 4.64 -4.04 20.84
N GLU A 82 3.64 -3.76 21.68
CA GLU A 82 3.35 -4.61 22.84
C GLU A 82 2.82 -5.96 22.34
N PRO A 83 3.50 -7.08 22.68
CA PRO A 83 3.02 -8.40 22.29
C PRO A 83 1.68 -8.66 22.97
N LEU A 84 0.83 -9.47 22.32
CA LEU A 84 -0.41 -9.88 22.95
C LEU A 84 -0.08 -10.72 24.20
N PRO A 85 -0.68 -10.44 25.37
CA PRO A 85 -0.46 -11.21 26.60
C PRO A 85 -1.16 -12.57 26.47
N ILE A 86 -0.56 -13.49 25.71
CA ILE A 86 -1.07 -14.84 25.51
C ILE A 86 -0.09 -15.76 26.22
N ASP A 87 -0.54 -16.35 27.34
CA ASP A 87 0.30 -17.13 28.26
C ASP A 87 0.94 -18.39 27.62
N ASP A 88 0.46 -18.87 26.46
CA ASP A 88 0.84 -20.17 25.89
C ASP A 88 0.90 -20.21 24.34
N MET A 89 1.54 -19.23 23.68
CA MET A 89 1.86 -19.37 22.25
C MET A 89 3.33 -19.79 22.03
N PRO A 90 3.61 -20.98 21.44
CA PRO A 90 4.98 -21.44 21.12
C PRO A 90 5.66 -20.65 19.98
N PHE A 91 5.10 -19.50 19.60
CA PHE A 91 5.51 -18.71 18.44
C PHE A 91 6.38 -17.50 18.78
N PHE A 92 6.58 -17.19 20.07
CA PHE A 92 7.58 -16.23 20.49
C PHE A 92 8.97 -16.88 20.42
N GLN A 93 9.43 -17.12 19.19
CA GLN A 93 10.85 -17.33 18.94
C GLN A 93 11.56 -16.01 19.25
N GLU A 94 12.71 -16.07 19.92
CA GLU A 94 13.45 -14.88 20.38
C GLU A 94 13.81 -13.87 19.26
N ASP A 95 13.68 -14.27 17.99
CA ASP A 95 13.98 -13.48 16.79
C ASP A 95 12.74 -12.93 16.05
N ILE A 96 11.53 -13.24 16.50
CA ILE A 96 10.29 -12.75 15.89
C ILE A 96 9.75 -11.57 16.69
N ASN A 97 9.54 -10.46 15.98
CA ASN A 97 9.00 -9.22 16.52
C ASN A 97 7.57 -9.03 16.03
N GLN A 98 6.66 -8.73 16.96
CA GLN A 98 5.26 -8.47 16.66
C GLN A 98 5.02 -6.97 16.47
N ILE A 99 4.27 -6.62 15.43
CA ILE A 99 3.72 -5.27 15.26
C ILE A 99 2.21 -5.39 15.07
N PHE A 100 1.45 -4.62 15.83
CA PHE A 100 0.03 -4.44 15.63
C PHE A 100 -0.25 -3.14 14.86
N LEU A 101 -1.08 -3.24 13.82
CA LEU A 101 -1.49 -2.11 12.99
C LEU A 101 -3.01 -2.09 12.81
N THR A 102 -3.59 -0.90 12.81
CA THR A 102 -4.98 -0.68 12.38
C THR A 102 -4.98 0.03 11.04
N THR A 103 -5.87 -0.35 10.12
CA THR A 103 -6.09 0.39 8.86
C THR A 103 -7.56 0.71 8.65
N LEU A 104 -7.82 1.80 7.93
CA LEU A 104 -9.17 2.15 7.47
C LEU A 104 -9.28 1.81 5.99
N GLU A 105 -10.18 0.89 5.68
CA GLU A 105 -10.50 0.48 4.32
C GLU A 105 -11.85 1.08 3.91
N ARG A 106 -11.88 1.68 2.72
CA ARG A 106 -13.11 2.12 2.07
C ARG A 106 -13.49 1.09 1.01
N GLN A 107 -14.71 0.58 1.10
CA GLN A 107 -15.29 -0.36 0.14
C GLN A 107 -16.43 0.32 -0.62
N TYR A 108 -16.52 0.04 -1.92
CA TYR A 108 -17.58 0.50 -2.81
C TYR A 108 -18.43 -0.71 -3.17
N ARG A 109 -19.59 -0.84 -2.52
CA ARG A 109 -20.55 -1.93 -2.73
C ARG A 109 -21.77 -1.34 -3.40
N ASP A 110 -21.96 -1.67 -4.68
CA ASP A 110 -23.03 -1.14 -5.52
C ASP A 110 -23.10 0.40 -5.51
N SER A 111 -24.04 0.96 -4.76
CA SER A 111 -24.29 2.40 -4.60
C SER A 111 -23.95 2.93 -3.21
N GLN A 112 -23.29 2.11 -2.37
CA GLN A 112 -22.91 2.45 -1.01
C GLN A 112 -21.39 2.48 -0.86
N VAL A 113 -20.94 3.46 -0.08
CA VAL A 113 -19.56 3.56 0.40
C VAL A 113 -19.58 3.19 1.87
N VAL A 114 -18.81 2.18 2.23
CA VAL A 114 -18.66 1.73 3.62
C VAL A 114 -17.19 1.85 4.00
N GLU A 115 -16.93 2.33 5.20
CA GLU A 115 -15.60 2.38 5.78
C GLU A 115 -15.52 1.35 6.91
N LEU A 116 -14.50 0.51 6.87
CA LEU A 116 -14.28 -0.59 7.81
C LEU A 116 -12.88 -0.50 8.38
N GLN A 117 -12.75 -0.72 9.68
CA GLN A 117 -11.45 -0.92 10.29
C GLN A 117 -10.96 -2.35 10.07
N LYS A 118 -9.66 -2.48 9.81
CA LYS A 118 -8.95 -3.75 9.82
C LYS A 118 -7.82 -3.69 10.83
N PHE A 119 -7.66 -4.78 11.54
CA PHE A 119 -6.64 -4.96 12.56
C PHE A 119 -5.69 -6.02 12.07
N HIS A 120 -4.38 -5.78 12.16
CA HIS A 120 -3.35 -6.63 11.60
C HIS A 120 -2.27 -6.90 12.63
N TRP A 121 -1.90 -8.17 12.78
CA TRP A 121 -0.72 -8.61 13.52
C TRP A 121 0.33 -9.05 12.53
N LEU A 122 1.43 -8.30 12.46
CA LEU A 122 2.57 -8.58 11.61
C LEU A 122 3.65 -9.23 12.46
N PHE A 123 4.26 -10.29 11.93
CA PHE A 123 5.38 -10.99 12.54
C PHE A 123 6.60 -10.80 11.66
N LEU A 124 7.51 -9.94 12.11
CA LEU A 124 8.74 -9.60 11.40
C LEU A 124 9.95 -10.27 12.05
N ARG A 125 10.88 -10.73 11.22
CA ARG A 125 12.18 -11.22 11.69
C ARG A 125 13.29 -10.38 11.07
N LYS A 126 14.27 -10.01 11.89
CA LYS A 126 15.49 -9.32 11.41
C LYS A 126 16.46 -10.37 10.86
N SER A 127 16.71 -10.33 9.56
CA SER A 127 17.82 -11.06 8.94
C SER A 127 19.12 -10.24 9.04
N GLN A 128 20.24 -10.80 8.56
CA GLN A 128 21.52 -10.08 8.53
C GLN A 128 21.49 -8.77 7.70
N ARG A 129 20.52 -8.61 6.81
CA ARG A 129 20.49 -7.48 5.84
C ARG A 129 19.18 -6.71 5.81
N GLN A 130 18.08 -7.31 6.25
CA GLN A 130 16.74 -6.74 6.09
C GLN A 130 15.73 -7.33 7.07
N TRP A 131 14.66 -6.59 7.34
CA TRP A 131 13.45 -7.12 7.95
C TRP A 131 12.63 -7.93 6.94
N GLU A 132 12.10 -9.06 7.39
CA GLU A 132 11.29 -9.97 6.59
C GLU A 132 9.95 -10.25 7.27
N LEU A 133 8.86 -10.16 6.50
CA LEU A 133 7.53 -10.56 6.96
C LEU A 133 7.41 -12.08 6.94
N VAL A 134 7.37 -12.67 8.14
CA VAL A 134 7.21 -14.12 8.35
C VAL A 134 5.75 -14.50 8.17
N ASN A 135 4.87 -13.96 9.02
CA ASN A 135 3.45 -14.23 9.04
C ASN A 135 2.64 -12.95 9.27
N MET A 136 1.35 -13.00 8.94
CA MET A 136 0.41 -11.92 9.23
C MET A 136 -0.99 -12.46 9.51
N PHE A 137 -1.62 -12.02 10.59
CA PHE A 137 -3.03 -12.28 10.87
C PHE A 137 -3.83 -11.00 10.75
N SER A 138 -5.09 -11.11 10.34
CA SER A 138 -5.98 -9.95 10.24
C SER A 138 -7.37 -10.23 10.77
N ILE A 139 -8.00 -9.20 11.32
CA ILE A 139 -9.43 -9.14 11.64
C ILE A 139 -10.03 -7.98 10.85
N GLU A 140 -11.19 -8.19 10.24
CA GLU A 140 -12.03 -7.12 9.70
C GLU A 140 -13.16 -6.81 10.69
N GLU A 141 -13.44 -5.54 10.89
CA GLU A 141 -14.63 -5.09 11.62
C GLU A 141 -15.90 -5.64 10.95
N SER A 142 -16.71 -6.37 11.72
CA SER A 142 -17.96 -6.94 11.20
C SER A 142 -19.07 -5.90 11.22
N LEU A 143 -19.75 -5.74 10.08
CA LEU A 143 -20.98 -4.96 9.97
C LEU A 143 -22.21 -5.67 10.59
N LEU A 144 -22.12 -6.98 10.83
CA LEU A 144 -23.23 -7.83 11.27
C LEU A 144 -22.83 -8.51 12.58
N GLY A 145 -23.10 -7.80 13.69
CA GLY A 145 -22.52 -8.04 15.02
C GLY A 145 -23.06 -9.22 15.82
N ASN A 146 -22.95 -10.46 15.32
CA ASN A 146 -23.39 -11.63 16.09
C ASN A 146 -22.26 -12.56 16.54
N LEU A 147 -21.04 -12.45 15.99
CA LEU A 147 -19.86 -13.22 16.40
C LEU A 147 -18.64 -12.29 16.40
N PRO A 148 -17.76 -12.36 17.42
CA PRO A 148 -16.48 -11.67 17.35
C PRO A 148 -15.69 -12.24 16.17
N PRO A 149 -15.20 -11.40 15.25
CA PRO A 149 -14.42 -11.88 14.12
C PRO A 149 -13.14 -12.56 14.65
N GLN A 150 -12.79 -13.71 14.09
CA GLN A 150 -11.57 -14.42 14.45
C GLN A 150 -10.41 -13.91 13.60
N PRO A 151 -9.19 -13.83 14.15
CA PRO A 151 -8.01 -13.57 13.34
C PRO A 151 -7.84 -14.64 12.27
N GLU A 152 -7.72 -14.21 11.02
CA GLU A 152 -7.50 -15.09 9.87
C GLU A 152 -6.04 -14.98 9.40
N ASP A 153 -5.46 -16.09 8.95
CA ASP A 153 -4.15 -16.03 8.29
C ASP A 153 -4.26 -15.23 6.99
N SER A 154 -3.56 -14.11 6.98
CA SER A 154 -3.53 -13.12 5.91
C SER A 154 -2.13 -12.99 5.30
N SER A 155 -1.23 -13.94 5.60
CA SER A 155 0.17 -13.93 5.17
C SER A 155 0.34 -13.91 3.66
N ASN A 156 -0.65 -14.40 2.90
CA ASN A 156 -0.66 -14.36 1.43
C ASN A 156 -1.59 -13.29 0.83
N GLY A 157 -2.25 -12.50 1.67
CA GLY A 157 -3.21 -11.47 1.28
C GLY A 157 -2.57 -10.23 0.66
N VAL A 158 -3.41 -9.37 0.07
CA VAL A 158 -2.99 -8.11 -0.59
C VAL A 158 -2.15 -7.20 0.32
N PHE A 159 -2.50 -7.12 1.60
CA PHE A 159 -1.75 -6.36 2.60
C PHE A 159 -0.35 -6.91 2.81
N ALA A 160 -0.21 -8.21 3.05
CA ALA A 160 1.08 -8.86 3.26
C ALA A 160 1.97 -8.75 2.01
N ARG A 161 1.40 -8.85 0.81
CA ARG A 161 2.14 -8.59 -0.44
C ARG A 161 2.62 -7.14 -0.52
N GLY A 162 1.78 -6.16 -0.20
CA GLY A 162 2.16 -4.75 -0.19
C GLY A 162 3.31 -4.45 0.77
N ILE A 163 3.26 -5.00 1.99
CA ILE A 163 4.33 -4.88 3.00
C ILE A 163 5.64 -5.48 2.48
N ARG A 164 5.59 -6.69 1.89
CA ARG A 164 6.80 -7.32 1.33
C ARG A 164 7.43 -6.50 0.21
N VAL A 165 6.62 -5.93 -0.68
CA VAL A 165 7.10 -5.06 -1.75
C VAL A 165 7.72 -3.78 -1.18
N TRP A 166 7.12 -3.19 -0.14
CA TRP A 166 7.70 -2.06 0.57
C TRP A 166 9.05 -2.40 1.21
N LEU A 167 9.14 -3.50 1.97
CA LEU A 167 10.38 -3.97 2.61
C LEU A 167 11.48 -4.21 1.59
N GLN A 168 11.17 -4.88 0.47
CA GLN A 168 12.13 -5.08 -0.62
C GLN A 168 12.58 -3.75 -1.23
N GLY A 169 11.65 -2.84 -1.48
CA GLY A 169 11.94 -1.52 -2.03
C GLY A 169 12.78 -0.67 -1.09
N CYS A 170 12.55 -0.77 0.22
CA CYS A 170 13.32 -0.08 1.25
C CYS A 170 14.81 -0.45 1.17
N TYR A 171 15.14 -1.75 1.23
CA TYR A 171 16.53 -2.21 1.29
C TYR A 171 17.26 -2.28 -0.05
N PHE A 172 16.53 -2.45 -1.15
CA PHE A 172 17.12 -2.60 -2.49
C PHE A 172 16.80 -1.45 -3.43
N GLY A 173 16.24 -0.36 -2.90
CA GLY A 173 15.63 0.75 -3.63
C GLY A 173 16.58 1.71 -4.35
N ASP A 174 17.89 1.47 -4.36
CA ASP A 174 18.87 2.43 -4.88
C ASP A 174 19.96 1.82 -5.78
N ARG A 175 19.55 1.15 -6.86
CA ARG A 175 20.47 0.74 -7.96
C ARG A 175 19.89 0.95 -9.37
N GLY A 176 19.11 2.03 -9.55
CA GLY A 176 18.31 2.22 -10.77
C GLY A 176 18.49 3.54 -11.53
N GLN A 177 19.38 4.46 -11.13
CA GLN A 177 19.58 5.72 -11.86
C GLN A 177 21.01 6.29 -11.77
N GLU A 178 22.02 5.54 -12.21
CA GLU A 178 23.30 6.13 -12.65
C GLU A 178 23.91 5.30 -13.79
N THR A 179 23.34 5.36 -15.00
CA THR A 179 24.08 5.13 -16.26
C THR A 179 23.43 5.90 -17.40
N GLY A 180 23.20 7.19 -17.19
CA GLY A 180 23.06 8.15 -18.29
C GLY A 180 24.46 8.69 -18.63
N VAL A 181 25.33 7.85 -19.18
CA VAL A 181 26.64 8.29 -19.68
C VAL A 181 26.39 9.34 -20.75
N LYS A 182 26.88 10.56 -20.49
CA LYS A 182 27.03 11.64 -21.46
C LYS A 182 27.75 11.10 -22.69
N SER A 183 27.05 10.97 -23.81
CA SER A 183 27.70 10.92 -25.12
C SER A 183 28.22 12.33 -25.40
N GLN A 184 29.53 12.49 -25.22
CA GLN A 184 30.27 13.61 -25.77
C GLN A 184 30.11 13.55 -27.29
N ASN A 185 29.60 14.64 -27.87
CA ASN A 185 29.78 14.93 -29.28
C ASN A 185 31.19 15.48 -29.45
N GLU A 186 32.11 14.64 -29.88
CA GLU A 186 33.30 15.02 -30.65
C GLU A 186 33.14 14.35 -32.02
N GLU A 187 32.79 15.14 -33.04
CA GLU A 187 33.63 15.49 -34.21
C GLU A 187 32.78 16.23 -35.27
#